data_AF-G3AME2-F1
#
_entry.id   AF-G3AME2-F1
#
_cell.length_a   1.000
_cell.length_b   1.000
_cell.length_c   1.000
_cell.angle_alpha   90.00
_cell.angle_beta   90.00
_cell.angle_gamma   90.00
#
_symmetry.space_group_name_H-M   'P 1'
#
loop_
_entity.id
_entity.type
_entity.pdbx_description
1 polymer ?
#
loop_
_entity_poly.entity_id
_entity_poly.type
_entity_poly.pdbx_seq_one_letter_code
_entity_poly.pdbx_strand_id
1 'polypeptide(L)'
;MIANKKIHQKAKLHADCCEIGADGQPRCIIAELESSESSLDKESSLDKESSVGGENTTATPSDVPDPSAAAYENLYQQILNCIVLECGIVLHSVFVGLSLAIAGDEFVSLYIAICFHQFFEGLGLGTRFATTPWPKGKKYVPWLMAFIYSLTTPSAVAIGIGVRKTYPVRSRTALITTGTFDAMCAGVLIYNSIADLMAYDFIYSSEFKDKSTKNMLAAYFWLAFGAFAMAFIGKWA
;
A
#
# COMPACT_ATOMS: atom_id res chain seq x y z
N MET A 1 19.17 -15.54 -43.91
CA MET A 1 20.20 -15.10 -42.94
C MET A 1 19.67 -14.47 -41.64
N ILE A 2 18.37 -14.17 -41.50
CA ILE A 2 17.84 -13.48 -40.29
C ILE A 2 17.41 -14.45 -39.16
N ALA A 3 16.99 -15.67 -39.49
CA ALA A 3 16.54 -16.66 -38.49
C ALA A 3 17.67 -17.18 -37.58
N ASN A 4 18.89 -17.32 -38.11
CA ASN A 4 20.02 -17.91 -37.37
C ASN A 4 20.59 -16.94 -36.29
N LYS A 5 20.44 -15.62 -36.49
CA LYS A 5 20.82 -14.64 -35.45
C LYS A 5 19.89 -14.69 -34.22
N LYS A 6 18.60 -14.97 -34.40
CA LYS A 6 17.63 -15.07 -33.28
C LYS A 6 17.88 -16.30 -32.39
N ILE A 7 18.32 -17.42 -32.97
CA ILE A 7 18.60 -18.65 -32.21
C ILE A 7 19.86 -18.46 -31.34
N HIS A 8 20.91 -17.86 -31.91
CA HIS A 8 22.12 -17.54 -31.14
C HIS A 8 21.88 -16.50 -30.04
N GLN A 9 20.97 -15.54 -30.23
CA GLN A 9 20.65 -14.54 -29.21
C GLN A 9 19.76 -15.10 -28.09
N LYS A 10 18.83 -16.02 -28.40
CA LYS A 10 18.06 -16.77 -27.38
C LYS A 10 18.93 -17.72 -26.56
N ALA A 11 19.90 -18.38 -27.19
CA ALA A 11 20.85 -19.26 -26.51
C ALA A 11 21.77 -18.48 -25.55
N LYS A 12 22.16 -17.25 -25.91
CA LYS A 12 22.96 -16.37 -25.05
C LYS A 12 22.17 -15.83 -23.84
N LEU A 13 20.88 -15.52 -24.03
CA LEU A 13 20.00 -15.07 -22.94
C LEU A 13 19.67 -16.20 -21.93
N HIS A 14 19.68 -17.46 -22.38
CA HIS A 14 19.48 -18.63 -21.50
C HIS A 14 20.74 -19.00 -20.70
N ALA A 15 21.93 -18.68 -21.20
CA ALA A 15 23.19 -18.97 -20.50
C ALA A 15 23.48 -18.00 -19.35
N ASP A 16 23.05 -16.74 -19.45
CA ASP A 16 23.30 -15.70 -18.42
C ASP A 16 22.36 -15.79 -17.20
N CYS A 17 21.43 -16.76 -17.16
CA CYS A 17 20.45 -16.91 -16.08
C CYS A 17 20.61 -18.21 -15.27
N CYS A 18 21.78 -18.86 -15.35
CA CYS A 18 22.17 -19.94 -14.44
C CYS A 18 23.13 -19.38 -13.38
N GLU A 19 22.62 -19.01 -12.21
CA GLU A 19 23.47 -18.95 -11.03
C GLU A 19 23.66 -20.36 -10.47
N ILE A 20 24.91 -20.69 -10.14
CA ILE A 20 25.28 -21.94 -9.49
C ILE A 20 24.88 -21.80 -8.03
N GLY A 21 23.87 -22.56 -7.59
CA GLY A 21 23.52 -22.67 -6.17
C GLY A 21 24.69 -23.25 -5.37
N ALA A 22 24.75 -22.96 -4.06
CA ALA A 22 25.84 -23.39 -3.17
C ALA A 22 26.01 -24.93 -3.05
N ASP A 23 25.12 -25.72 -3.65
CA ASP A 23 25.13 -27.18 -3.78
C ASP A 23 25.70 -27.68 -5.13
N GLY A 24 26.05 -26.78 -6.05
CA GLY A 24 26.72 -27.14 -7.31
C GLY A 24 25.81 -27.69 -8.41
N GLN A 25 24.48 -27.53 -8.31
CA GLN A 25 23.52 -28.08 -9.27
C GLN A 25 22.76 -26.98 -10.04
N PRO A 26 22.61 -27.08 -11.38
CA PRO A 26 21.96 -26.03 -12.17
C PRO A 26 20.43 -26.10 -12.02
N ARG A 27 19.78 -25.00 -11.60
CA ARG A 27 18.32 -24.86 -11.54
C ARG A 27 17.83 -23.77 -12.49
N CYS A 28 16.81 -24.09 -13.29
CA CYS A 28 16.20 -23.17 -14.25
C CYS A 28 14.75 -22.86 -13.83
N ILE A 29 14.50 -21.64 -13.34
CA ILE A 29 13.22 -21.23 -12.72
C ILE A 29 12.07 -21.08 -13.73
N ILE A 30 12.37 -20.94 -15.02
CA ILE A 30 11.35 -20.67 -16.07
C ILE A 30 10.51 -21.93 -16.38
N ALA A 31 11.06 -23.13 -16.23
CA ALA A 31 10.36 -24.37 -16.57
C ALA A 31 9.22 -24.73 -15.59
N GLU A 32 9.29 -24.25 -14.35
CA GLU A 32 8.28 -24.50 -13.32
C GLU A 32 6.97 -23.70 -13.54
N LEU A 33 7.04 -22.61 -14.30
CA LEU A 33 5.90 -21.73 -14.54
C LEU A 33 5.00 -22.23 -15.68
N GLU A 34 5.56 -22.91 -16.68
CA GLU A 34 4.82 -23.44 -17.82
C GLU A 34 3.99 -24.68 -17.45
N SER A 35 4.34 -25.39 -16.37
CA SER A 35 3.56 -26.53 -15.86
C SER A 35 2.34 -26.10 -15.04
N SER A 36 2.30 -24.87 -14.51
CA SER A 36 1.21 -24.37 -13.66
C SER A 36 0.04 -23.73 -14.44
N GLU A 37 0.19 -23.38 -15.72
CA GLU A 37 -0.94 -22.90 -16.53
C GLU A 37 -1.86 -24.05 -17.00
N SER A 38 -1.33 -25.28 -17.12
CA SER A 38 -2.11 -26.44 -17.59
C SER A 38 -3.14 -26.96 -16.57
N SER A 39 -3.04 -26.59 -15.30
CA SER A 39 -3.88 -27.14 -14.22
C SER A 39 -5.12 -26.30 -13.89
N LEU A 40 -5.26 -25.10 -14.47
CA LEU A 40 -6.31 -24.15 -14.10
C LEU A 40 -7.63 -24.25 -14.89
N ASP A 41 -7.73 -25.10 -15.92
CA ASP A 41 -8.93 -25.18 -16.78
C ASP A 41 -9.95 -26.28 -16.40
N LYS A 42 -9.78 -27.01 -15.27
CA LYS A 42 -10.53 -28.27 -15.06
C LYS A 42 -11.51 -28.42 -13.89
N GLU A 43 -11.76 -27.42 -13.06
CA GLU A 43 -12.79 -27.56 -12.01
C GLU A 43 -13.88 -26.49 -12.06
N SER A 44 -14.86 -26.75 -12.92
CA SER A 44 -16.19 -26.17 -12.88
C SER A 44 -17.17 -27.33 -13.04
N SER A 45 -17.72 -27.85 -11.92
CA SER A 45 -19.09 -28.39 -11.81
C SER A 45 -19.32 -29.26 -10.55
N LEU A 46 -20.40 -28.94 -9.83
CA LEU A 46 -21.33 -29.83 -9.11
C LEU A 46 -21.01 -30.33 -7.67
N ASP A 47 -21.68 -29.66 -6.73
CA ASP A 47 -22.73 -30.15 -5.81
C ASP A 47 -22.59 -31.41 -4.92
N LYS A 48 -23.01 -31.18 -3.65
CA LYS A 48 -23.64 -32.07 -2.65
C LYS A 48 -22.78 -33.11 -1.92
N GLU A 49 -22.72 -33.00 -0.59
CA GLU A 49 -23.25 -34.05 0.29
C GLU A 49 -23.56 -33.56 1.72
N SER A 50 -24.48 -34.29 2.36
CA SER A 50 -24.98 -34.18 3.72
C SER A 50 -24.50 -35.39 4.52
N SER A 51 -24.30 -35.18 5.83
CA SER A 51 -24.47 -36.17 6.92
C SER A 51 -23.37 -37.18 7.29
N VAL A 52 -22.98 -37.06 8.58
CA VAL A 52 -22.77 -38.13 9.60
C VAL A 52 -21.40 -38.81 9.72
N GLY A 53 -20.81 -38.66 10.93
CA GLY A 53 -20.35 -39.80 11.73
C GLY A 53 -18.86 -39.90 12.08
N GLY A 54 -18.55 -39.87 13.40
CA GLY A 54 -17.61 -40.83 14.00
C GLY A 54 -16.15 -40.43 14.21
N GLU A 55 -15.89 -39.91 15.43
CA GLU A 55 -14.76 -40.14 16.35
C GLU A 55 -13.34 -40.53 15.88
N ASN A 56 -12.39 -39.80 16.49
CA ASN A 56 -11.03 -40.15 16.92
C ASN A 56 -10.02 -40.57 15.84
N THR A 57 -8.89 -39.85 15.79
CA THR A 57 -7.56 -40.40 16.13
C THR A 57 -6.47 -39.32 15.91
N THR A 58 -5.76 -39.00 17.00
CA THR A 58 -4.34 -38.61 17.04
C THR A 58 -3.91 -37.26 16.47
N ALA A 59 -3.45 -36.42 17.40
CA ALA A 59 -2.63 -35.24 17.15
C ALA A 59 -1.35 -35.61 16.37
N THR A 60 -1.17 -34.98 15.21
CA THR A 60 0.13 -34.85 14.53
C THR A 60 0.55 -33.37 14.55
N PRO A 61 1.71 -33.03 15.13
CA PRO A 61 2.27 -31.68 15.04
C PRO A 61 3.18 -31.61 13.80
N SER A 62 2.62 -31.23 12.66
CA SER A 62 3.39 -31.01 11.42
C SER A 62 2.87 -29.83 10.60
N ASP A 63 2.45 -28.74 11.24
CA ASP A 63 2.22 -27.48 10.53
C ASP A 63 3.56 -26.75 10.42
N VAL A 64 4.43 -27.21 9.52
CA VAL A 64 5.48 -26.35 8.96
C VAL A 64 4.86 -25.73 7.72
N PRO A 65 4.48 -24.43 7.74
CA PRO A 65 3.93 -23.78 6.56
C PRO A 65 4.92 -23.94 5.41
N ASP A 66 4.44 -24.40 4.25
CA ASP A 66 5.23 -24.43 3.03
C ASP A 66 5.87 -23.03 2.85
N PRO A 67 7.21 -22.90 2.76
CA PRO A 67 7.88 -21.60 2.70
C PRO A 67 7.38 -20.72 1.55
N SER A 68 6.79 -21.34 0.52
CA SER A 68 6.05 -20.67 -0.55
C SER A 68 4.79 -19.96 -0.01
N ALA A 69 3.92 -20.67 0.70
CA ALA A 69 2.65 -20.14 1.22
C ALA A 69 2.87 -18.98 2.21
N ALA A 70 3.83 -19.13 3.14
CA ALA A 70 4.15 -18.07 4.11
C ALA A 70 4.66 -16.78 3.43
N ALA A 71 5.45 -16.89 2.35
CA ALA A 71 5.93 -15.73 1.61
C ALA A 71 4.79 -14.99 0.88
N TYR A 72 3.83 -15.72 0.33
CA TYR A 72 2.64 -15.12 -0.27
C TYR A 72 1.78 -14.40 0.76
N GLU A 73 1.52 -14.99 1.93
CA GLU A 73 0.75 -14.34 3.00
C GLU A 73 1.34 -12.98 3.41
N ASN A 74 2.66 -12.90 3.61
CA ASN A 74 3.34 -11.64 3.95
C ASN A 74 3.25 -10.60 2.82
N LEU A 75 3.33 -11.04 1.56
CA LEU A 75 3.16 -10.16 0.39
C LEU A 75 1.73 -9.60 0.32
N TYR A 76 0.72 -10.45 0.52
CA TYR A 76 -0.67 -10.04 0.53
C TYR A 76 -0.95 -9.02 1.64
N GLN A 77 -0.44 -9.25 2.86
CA GLN A 77 -0.58 -8.31 3.96
C GLN A 77 0.01 -6.93 3.64
N GLN A 78 1.23 -6.86 3.10
CA GLN A 78 1.86 -5.58 2.73
C GLN A 78 1.10 -4.83 1.64
N ILE A 79 0.55 -5.55 0.65
CA ILE A 79 -0.27 -4.96 -0.41
C ILE A 79 -1.62 -4.49 0.16
N LEU A 80 -2.26 -5.26 1.03
CA LEU A 80 -3.52 -4.88 1.67
C LEU A 80 -3.34 -3.63 2.53
N ASN A 81 -2.29 -3.57 3.34
CA ASN A 81 -1.97 -2.38 4.14
C ASN A 81 -1.77 -1.14 3.26
N CYS A 82 -1.08 -1.31 2.12
CA CYS A 82 -0.90 -0.26 1.13
C CYS A 82 -2.23 0.21 0.51
N ILE A 83 -3.15 -0.71 0.19
CA ILE A 83 -4.47 -0.40 -0.37
C ILE A 83 -5.36 0.29 0.67
N VAL A 84 -5.36 -0.18 1.92
CA VAL A 84 -6.15 0.42 3.01
C VAL A 84 -5.62 1.84 3.31
N LEU A 85 -4.30 2.02 3.32
CA LEU A 85 -3.67 3.33 3.47
C LEU A 85 -4.05 4.27 2.32
N GLU A 86 -3.98 3.81 1.07
CA GLU A 86 -4.39 4.60 -0.10
C GLU A 86 -5.87 4.99 -0.04
N CYS A 87 -6.76 4.05 0.33
CA CYS A 87 -8.19 4.31 0.46
C CYS A 87 -8.48 5.39 1.50
N GLY A 88 -7.79 5.33 2.65
CA GLY A 88 -7.85 6.38 3.67
C GLY A 88 -7.38 7.73 3.11
N ILE A 89 -6.19 7.79 2.52
CA ILE A 89 -5.63 9.05 2.01
C ILE A 89 -6.52 9.67 0.90
N VAL A 90 -7.07 8.85 -0.01
CA VAL A 90 -8.02 9.31 -1.04
C VAL A 90 -9.27 9.89 -0.42
N LEU A 91 -9.86 9.21 0.58
CA LEU A 91 -11.04 9.70 1.27
C LEU A 91 -10.75 11.04 1.99
N HIS A 92 -9.66 11.12 2.76
CA HIS A 92 -9.24 12.36 3.44
C HIS A 92 -9.06 13.50 2.43
N SER A 93 -8.36 13.24 1.32
CA SER A 93 -8.05 14.22 0.28
C SER A 93 -9.30 14.82 -0.38
N VAL A 94 -10.41 14.07 -0.46
CA VAL A 94 -11.69 14.61 -0.94
C VAL A 94 -12.22 15.70 -0.01
N PHE A 95 -12.21 15.46 1.30
CA PHE A 95 -12.73 16.43 2.27
C PHE A 95 -11.80 17.64 2.43
N VAL A 96 -10.48 17.45 2.33
CA VAL A 96 -9.50 18.54 2.28
C VAL A 96 -9.75 19.43 1.05
N GLY A 97 -9.91 18.83 -0.14
CA GLY A 97 -10.21 19.57 -1.38
C GLY A 97 -11.56 20.30 -1.35
N LEU A 98 -12.59 19.69 -0.75
CA LEU A 98 -13.88 20.33 -0.54
C LEU A 98 -13.77 21.53 0.41
N SER A 99 -13.03 21.39 1.50
CA SER A 99 -12.79 22.46 2.48
C SER A 99 -12.06 23.65 1.85
N LEU A 100 -11.07 23.39 1.00
CA LEU A 100 -10.39 24.43 0.22
C LEU A 100 -11.33 25.18 -0.73
N ALA A 101 -12.22 24.46 -1.42
CA ALA A 101 -13.15 25.07 -2.38
C ALA A 101 -14.16 26.05 -1.75
N ILE A 102 -14.37 25.93 -0.43
CA ILE A 102 -15.37 26.70 0.31
C ILE A 102 -14.76 27.70 1.30
N ALA A 103 -13.42 27.83 1.34
CA ALA A 103 -12.65 28.54 2.37
C ALA A 103 -12.84 30.07 2.44
N GLY A 104 -13.54 30.69 1.49
CA GLY A 104 -13.87 32.12 1.55
C GLY A 104 -12.64 33.02 1.67
N ASP A 105 -12.61 33.86 2.71
CA ASP A 105 -11.56 34.87 2.94
C ASP A 105 -10.21 34.25 3.36
N GLU A 106 -10.22 33.07 4.00
CA GLU A 106 -9.02 32.35 4.44
C GLU A 106 -8.41 31.47 3.33
N PHE A 107 -8.94 31.55 2.11
CA PHE A 107 -8.51 30.71 0.99
C PHE A 107 -7.00 30.73 0.75
N VAL A 108 -6.36 31.90 0.79
CA VAL A 108 -4.92 32.02 0.50
C VAL A 108 -4.09 31.30 1.55
N SER A 109 -4.44 31.45 2.83
CA SER A 109 -3.72 30.82 3.94
C SER A 109 -3.91 29.30 3.90
N LEU A 110 -5.16 28.86 3.77
CA LEU A 110 -5.52 27.45 3.69
C LEU A 110 -4.92 26.76 2.45
N TYR A 111 -4.87 27.46 1.30
CA TYR A 111 -4.25 26.94 0.08
C TYR A 111 -2.77 26.65 0.28
N ILE A 112 -2.02 27.60 0.84
CA ILE A 112 -0.59 27.43 1.12
C ILE A 112 -0.39 26.26 2.09
N ALA A 113 -1.17 26.20 3.17
CA ALA A 113 -1.09 25.13 4.15
C ALA A 113 -1.36 23.75 3.53
N ILE A 114 -2.43 23.61 2.73
CA ILE A 114 -2.79 22.36 2.05
C ILE A 114 -1.74 21.96 1.01
N CYS A 115 -1.11 22.90 0.31
CA CYS A 115 0.00 22.56 -0.61
C CYS A 115 1.14 21.84 0.13
N PHE A 116 1.52 22.31 1.31
CA PHE A 116 2.54 21.64 2.12
C PHE A 116 2.04 20.33 2.72
N HIS A 117 0.80 20.30 3.23
CA HIS A 117 0.18 19.08 3.79
C HIS A 117 0.15 17.96 2.75
N GLN A 118 -0.39 18.24 1.56
CA GLN A 118 -0.50 17.29 0.45
C GLN A 118 0.87 16.87 -0.08
N PHE A 119 1.87 17.75 -0.04
CA PHE A 119 3.23 17.38 -0.42
C PHE A 119 3.82 16.32 0.53
N PHE A 120 3.68 16.51 1.84
CA PHE A 120 4.20 15.55 2.82
C PHE A 120 3.39 14.25 2.87
N GLU A 121 2.07 14.31 2.70
CA GLU A 121 1.25 13.10 2.54
C GLU A 121 1.64 12.30 1.29
N GLY A 122 1.84 12.97 0.16
CA GLY A 122 2.25 12.34 -1.09
C GLY A 122 3.65 11.73 -1.03
N LEU A 123 4.58 12.37 -0.33
CA LEU A 123 5.90 11.80 -0.05
C LEU A 123 5.79 10.54 0.82
N GLY A 124 5.00 10.59 1.90
CA GLY A 124 4.76 9.44 2.77
C GLY A 124 4.19 8.24 2.00
N LEU A 125 3.15 8.48 1.19
CA LEU A 125 2.55 7.47 0.32
C LEU A 125 3.57 6.90 -0.68
N GLY A 126 4.34 7.78 -1.33
CA GLY A 126 5.37 7.38 -2.30
C GLY A 126 6.45 6.49 -1.70
N THR A 127 6.88 6.74 -0.47
CA THR A 127 7.83 5.85 0.21
C THR A 127 7.24 4.45 0.43
N ARG A 128 5.95 4.34 0.75
CA ARG A 128 5.30 3.04 0.95
C ARG A 128 5.17 2.26 -0.35
N PHE A 129 4.80 2.92 -1.45
CA PHE A 129 4.82 2.30 -2.77
C PHE A 129 6.21 1.79 -3.18
N ALA A 130 7.27 2.50 -2.79
CA ALA A 130 8.64 2.11 -3.09
C ALA A 130 9.14 0.93 -2.25
N THR A 131 8.69 0.81 -1.00
CA THR A 131 9.11 -0.29 -0.10
C THR A 131 8.27 -1.55 -0.23
N THR A 132 7.03 -1.45 -0.75
CA THR A 132 6.17 -2.62 -0.95
C THR A 132 6.66 -3.48 -2.12
N PRO A 133 6.89 -4.79 -1.93
CA PRO A 133 7.22 -5.70 -3.02
C PRO A 133 5.99 -5.92 -3.92
N TRP A 134 6.10 -5.56 -5.19
CA TRP A 134 5.00 -5.74 -6.15
C TRP A 134 5.21 -7.03 -6.99
N PRO A 135 4.17 -7.87 -7.17
CA PRO A 135 4.28 -9.08 -7.97
C PRO A 135 4.66 -8.78 -9.43
N LYS A 136 5.42 -9.69 -10.04
CA LYS A 136 5.87 -9.57 -11.43
C LYS A 136 4.64 -9.38 -12.35
N GLY A 137 4.63 -8.31 -13.14
CA GLY A 137 3.51 -7.94 -14.02
C GLY A 137 2.57 -6.85 -13.47
N LYS A 138 2.58 -6.54 -12.17
CA LYS A 138 1.70 -5.50 -11.57
C LYS A 138 2.44 -4.23 -11.12
N LYS A 139 3.63 -3.97 -11.66
CA LYS A 139 4.43 -2.77 -11.32
C LYS A 139 3.77 -1.43 -11.69
N TYR A 140 2.73 -1.46 -12.53
CA TYR A 140 1.94 -0.28 -12.89
C TYR A 140 0.91 0.11 -11.82
N VAL A 141 0.56 -0.79 -10.89
CA VAL A 141 -0.43 -0.55 -9.83
C VAL A 141 -0.07 0.65 -8.94
N PRO A 142 1.15 0.77 -8.37
CA PRO A 142 1.50 1.95 -7.57
C PRO A 142 1.46 3.26 -8.37
N TRP A 143 1.79 3.22 -9.67
CA TRP A 143 1.65 4.37 -10.56
C TRP A 143 0.19 4.78 -10.77
N LEU A 144 -0.70 3.81 -10.93
CA LEU A 144 -2.13 4.05 -11.04
C LEU A 144 -2.70 4.64 -9.73
N MET A 145 -2.29 4.11 -8.58
CA MET A 145 -2.71 4.64 -7.27
C MET A 145 -2.21 6.08 -7.08
N ALA A 146 -0.93 6.35 -7.35
CA ALA A 146 -0.38 7.71 -7.30
C ALA A 146 -1.13 8.70 -8.22
N PHE A 147 -1.60 8.23 -9.37
CA PHE A 147 -2.42 9.03 -10.29
C PHE A 147 -3.81 9.31 -9.72
N ILE A 148 -4.47 8.31 -9.10
CA ILE A 148 -5.75 8.47 -8.41
C ILE A 148 -5.63 9.48 -7.27
N TYR A 149 -4.60 9.35 -6.41
CA TYR A 149 -4.29 10.31 -5.37
C TYR A 149 -4.16 11.75 -5.92
N SER A 150 -3.38 11.91 -6.99
CA SER A 150 -3.13 13.22 -7.60
C SER A 150 -4.38 13.85 -8.22
N LEU A 151 -5.30 13.05 -8.77
CA LEU A 151 -6.55 13.53 -9.36
C LEU A 151 -7.65 13.80 -8.34
N THR A 152 -7.58 13.16 -7.17
CA THR A 152 -8.60 13.26 -6.14
C THR A 152 -8.81 14.70 -5.67
N THR A 153 -7.73 15.40 -5.30
CA THR A 153 -7.81 16.76 -4.76
C THR A 153 -8.35 17.78 -5.78
N PRO A 154 -7.85 17.85 -7.03
CA PRO A 154 -8.43 18.71 -8.06
C PRO A 154 -9.90 18.39 -8.37
N SER A 155 -10.26 17.11 -8.39
CA SER A 155 -11.65 16.68 -8.65
C SER A 155 -12.57 17.11 -7.50
N ALA A 156 -12.12 16.98 -6.25
CA ALA A 156 -12.85 17.42 -5.08
C ALA A 156 -13.01 18.95 -5.03
N VAL A 157 -11.98 19.71 -5.41
CA VAL A 157 -12.08 21.17 -5.53
C VAL A 157 -13.09 21.57 -6.62
N ALA A 158 -13.07 20.90 -7.78
CA ALA A 158 -14.03 21.15 -8.85
C ALA A 158 -15.47 20.89 -8.42
N ILE A 159 -15.72 19.76 -7.74
CA ILE A 159 -17.03 19.43 -7.16
C ILE A 159 -17.41 20.46 -6.10
N GLY A 160 -16.47 20.84 -5.23
CA GLY A 160 -16.67 21.84 -4.18
C GLY A 160 -17.11 23.20 -4.72
N ILE A 161 -16.50 23.66 -5.82
CA ILE A 161 -16.92 24.88 -6.51
C ILE A 161 -18.31 24.72 -7.13
N GLY A 162 -18.68 23.54 -7.61
CA GLY A 162 -20.01 23.25 -8.14
C GLY A 162 -21.10 23.31 -7.06
N VAL A 163 -20.83 22.78 -5.86
CA VAL A 163 -21.81 22.68 -4.76
C VAL A 163 -21.76 23.85 -3.78
N ARG A 164 -20.76 24.75 -3.85
CA ARG A 164 -20.58 25.86 -2.88
C ARG A 164 -21.78 26.80 -2.76
N LYS A 165 -22.65 26.87 -3.76
CA LYS A 165 -23.85 27.73 -3.74
C LYS A 165 -25.01 27.11 -2.95
N THR A 166 -25.06 25.78 -2.88
CA THR A 166 -26.12 25.00 -2.23
C THR A 166 -25.69 24.47 -0.85
N TYR A 167 -24.39 24.48 -0.56
CA TYR A 167 -23.81 23.98 0.70
C TYR A 167 -23.34 25.16 1.57
N PRO A 168 -24.13 25.61 2.57
CA PRO A 168 -23.66 26.61 3.50
C PRO A 168 -22.57 25.97 4.39
N VAL A 169 -21.34 26.46 4.28
CA VAL A 169 -20.17 26.02 5.07
C VAL A 169 -20.38 26.06 6.58
N ARG A 170 -21.31 26.92 7.03
CA ARG A 170 -21.67 27.09 8.44
C ARG A 170 -22.91 26.29 8.86
N SER A 171 -23.39 25.40 7.98
CA SER A 171 -24.50 24.51 8.31
C SER A 171 -24.04 23.44 9.29
N ARG A 172 -24.84 23.20 10.33
CA ARG A 172 -24.55 22.18 11.34
C ARG A 172 -24.40 20.79 10.71
N THR A 173 -25.20 20.46 9.70
CA THR A 173 -25.15 19.18 9.01
C THR A 173 -23.85 19.01 8.21
N ALA A 174 -23.38 20.08 7.55
CA ALA A 174 -22.13 20.07 6.80
C ALA A 174 -20.94 19.72 7.70
N LEU A 175 -20.81 20.44 8.82
CA LEU A 175 -19.73 20.26 9.78
C LEU A 175 -19.75 18.87 10.44
N ILE A 176 -20.94 18.35 10.78
CA ILE A 176 -21.07 17.02 11.37
C ILE A 176 -20.66 15.95 10.36
N THR A 177 -21.11 16.05 9.11
CA THR A 177 -20.79 15.07 8.08
C THR A 177 -19.30 15.07 7.76
N THR A 178 -18.71 16.25 7.47
CA THR A 178 -17.27 16.34 7.16
C THR A 178 -16.43 15.89 8.34
N GLY A 179 -16.75 16.31 9.56
CA GLY A 179 -16.01 15.92 10.77
C GLY A 179 -16.11 14.42 11.09
N THR A 180 -17.24 13.77 10.83
CA THR A 180 -17.39 12.32 11.07
C THR A 180 -16.55 11.51 10.07
N PHE A 181 -16.61 11.85 8.79
CA PHE A 181 -15.81 11.18 7.77
C PHE A 181 -14.32 11.42 7.95
N ASP A 182 -13.94 12.64 8.32
CA ASP A 182 -12.54 12.98 8.57
C ASP A 182 -12.00 12.27 9.82
N ALA A 183 -12.79 12.17 10.90
CA ALA A 183 -12.39 11.41 12.10
C ALA A 183 -12.25 9.89 11.83
N MET A 184 -13.16 9.30 11.04
CA MET A 184 -13.03 7.88 10.63
C MET A 184 -11.75 7.68 9.82
N CYS A 185 -11.45 8.60 8.91
CA CYS A 185 -10.25 8.55 8.10
C CYS A 185 -8.97 8.71 8.92
N ALA A 186 -8.93 9.70 9.80
CA ALA A 186 -7.82 9.92 10.72
C ALA A 186 -7.55 8.67 11.57
N GLY A 187 -8.60 7.96 12.01
CA GLY A 187 -8.45 6.69 12.73
C GLY A 187 -7.72 5.62 11.92
N VAL A 188 -8.10 5.42 10.65
CA VAL A 188 -7.44 4.46 9.74
C VAL A 188 -5.99 4.88 9.46
N LEU A 189 -5.74 6.17 9.24
CA LEU A 189 -4.39 6.68 8.97
C LEU A 189 -3.47 6.56 10.19
N ILE A 190 -3.99 6.80 11.40
CA ILE A 190 -3.26 6.58 12.65
C ILE A 190 -2.96 5.09 12.85
N TYR A 191 -3.94 4.21 12.60
CA TYR A 191 -3.74 2.77 12.68
C TYR A 191 -2.61 2.31 11.76
N ASN A 192 -2.68 2.67 10.47
CA ASN A 192 -1.63 2.29 9.52
C ASN A 192 -0.27 2.92 9.91
N SER A 193 -0.25 4.19 10.36
CA SER A 193 0.98 4.86 10.78
C SER A 193 1.68 4.15 11.94
N ILE A 194 0.93 3.66 12.94
CA ILE A 194 1.51 3.02 14.13
C ILE A 194 1.71 1.51 13.88
N ALA A 195 0.69 0.82 13.38
CA ALA A 195 0.67 -0.64 13.25
C ALA A 195 1.42 -1.14 12.00
N ASP A 196 1.39 -0.40 10.89
CA ASP A 196 2.03 -0.86 9.65
C ASP A 196 3.38 -0.18 9.40
N LEU A 197 3.52 1.11 9.73
CA LEU A 197 4.76 1.85 9.48
C LEU A 197 5.73 1.73 10.65
N MET A 198 5.33 2.14 11.87
CA MET A 198 6.23 2.12 13.03
C MET A 198 6.51 0.70 13.55
N ALA A 199 5.50 -0.17 13.61
CA ALA A 199 5.71 -1.52 14.11
C ALA A 199 6.62 -2.33 13.17
N TYR A 200 6.47 -2.19 11.85
CA TYR A 200 7.37 -2.87 10.90
C TYR A 200 8.82 -2.38 11.02
N ASP A 201 9.00 -1.05 11.11
CA ASP A 201 10.33 -0.44 11.20
C ASP A 201 11.06 -0.76 12.53
N PHE A 202 10.32 -0.96 13.64
CA PHE A 202 10.91 -1.22 14.97
C PHE A 202 10.89 -2.68 15.44
N ILE A 203 9.84 -3.45 15.13
CA ILE A 203 9.67 -4.83 15.61
C ILE A 203 10.28 -5.84 14.61
N TYR A 204 10.30 -5.53 13.31
CA TYR A 204 10.68 -6.49 12.28
C TYR A 204 12.07 -6.28 11.65
N SER A 205 12.73 -5.13 11.88
CA SER A 205 14.08 -4.93 11.36
C SER A 205 15.11 -5.73 12.17
N SER A 206 15.74 -6.69 11.49
CA SER A 206 16.81 -7.53 12.01
C SER A 206 18.10 -6.77 12.36
N GLU A 207 18.16 -5.45 12.07
CA GLU A 207 19.26 -4.56 12.47
C GLU A 207 19.26 -4.22 13.97
N PHE A 208 18.12 -4.27 14.68
CA PHE A 208 18.05 -3.92 16.10
C PHE A 208 18.39 -5.06 17.07
N LYS A 209 18.57 -6.29 16.57
CA LYS A 209 18.98 -7.41 17.41
C LYS A 209 20.43 -7.31 17.89
N ASP A 210 21.27 -6.51 17.22
CA ASP A 210 22.68 -6.39 17.59
C ASP A 210 23.32 -4.98 17.52
N LYS A 211 22.70 -3.93 16.93
CA LYS A 211 23.27 -2.57 16.97
C LYS A 211 22.27 -1.41 17.07
N SER A 212 22.52 -0.59 18.10
CA SER A 212 22.25 0.87 18.23
C SER A 212 20.80 1.35 18.37
N THR A 213 20.35 1.42 19.63
CA THR A 213 19.20 2.23 20.10
C THR A 213 19.22 3.68 19.59
N LYS A 214 20.39 4.21 19.20
CA LYS A 214 20.53 5.58 18.66
C LYS A 214 19.82 5.75 17.31
N ASN A 215 19.82 4.72 16.46
CA ASN A 215 19.14 4.78 15.15
C ASN A 215 17.62 4.77 15.33
N MET A 216 17.12 3.96 16.27
CA MET A 216 15.71 3.93 16.65
C MET A 216 15.25 5.30 17.16
N LEU A 217 16.04 5.90 18.07
CA LEU A 217 15.74 7.22 18.62
C LEU A 217 15.83 8.32 17.55
N ALA A 218 16.76 8.21 16.59
CA ALA A 218 16.87 9.13 15.47
C ALA A 218 15.66 9.03 14.52
N ALA A 219 15.15 7.83 14.25
CA ALA A 219 13.93 7.63 13.45
C ALA A 219 12.70 8.22 14.15
N TYR A 220 12.55 7.99 15.45
CA TYR A 220 11.47 8.59 16.24
C TYR A 220 11.57 10.12 16.29
N PHE A 221 12.78 10.67 16.42
CA PHE A 221 13.02 12.11 16.36
C PHE A 221 12.58 12.70 15.02
N TRP A 222 12.95 12.08 13.89
CA TRP A 222 12.52 12.54 12.57
C TRP A 222 11.00 12.44 12.37
N LEU A 223 10.38 11.39 12.88
CA LEU A 223 8.92 11.24 12.86
C LEU A 223 8.22 12.33 13.69
N ALA A 224 8.71 12.60 14.90
CA ALA A 224 8.19 13.66 15.76
C ALA A 224 8.42 15.05 15.15
N PHE A 225 9.56 15.26 14.51
CA PHE A 225 9.86 16.50 13.79
C PHE A 225 8.90 16.72 12.61
N GLY A 226 8.58 15.67 11.84
CA GLY A 226 7.57 15.73 10.78
C GLY A 226 6.18 16.08 11.33
N ALA A 227 5.75 15.43 12.41
CA ALA A 227 4.49 15.74 13.07
C ALA A 227 4.44 17.20 13.60
N PHE A 228 5.55 17.68 14.17
CA PHE A 228 5.69 19.07 14.60
C PHE A 228 5.60 20.06 13.43
N ALA A 229 6.23 19.75 12.29
CA ALA A 229 6.16 20.58 11.10
C ALA A 229 4.73 20.67 10.54
N MET A 230 4.02 19.55 10.48
CA MET A 230 2.62 19.51 10.05
C MET A 230 1.70 20.30 11.01
N ALA A 231 1.92 20.17 12.33
CA ALA A 231 1.19 20.96 13.32
C ALA A 231 1.48 22.47 13.22
N PHE A 232 2.74 22.85 12.92
CA PHE A 232 3.13 24.25 12.77
C PHE A 232 2.46 24.90 11.55
N ILE A 233 2.38 24.17 10.42
CA ILE A 233 1.68 24.63 9.21
C ILE A 233 0.18 24.79 9.49
N GLY A 234 -0.42 23.85 10.23
CA GLY A 234 -1.83 23.92 10.64
C GLY A 234 -2.18 25.14 11.50
N LYS A 235 -1.23 25.72 12.25
CA LYS A 235 -1.46 26.95 13.04
C LYS A 235 -1.78 28.17 12.17
N TRP A 236 -1.41 28.13 10.90
CA TRP A 236 -1.63 29.22 9.94
C TRP A 236 -2.64 28.81 8.86
N ALA A 237 -3.24 27.63 8.97
CA ALA A 237 -4.27 27.11 8.07
C ALA A 237 -5.68 27.54 8.52
#